data_AF-A0A8S2XIT2-F1
#
_entry.id   AF-A0A8S2XIT2-F1
#
_cell.length_a   1.000
_cell.length_b   1.000
_cell.length_c   1.000
_cell.angle_alpha   90.00
_cell.angle_beta   90.00
_cell.angle_gamma   90.00
#
_symmetry.space_group_name_H-M   'P 1'
#
loop_
_entity.id
_entity.type
_entity.pdbx_description
1 polymer ?
#
loop_
_entity_poly.entity_id
_entity_poly.type
_entity_poly.pdbx_seq_one_letter_code
_entity_poly.pdbx_strand_id
1 'polypeptide(L)' 'FVSTWALVVDLKAIIGNQSDDTIKDSQRAKQALDNYAFPVESMIQQIDGTVISKINANDLLNI' A
#
# COMPACT_ATOMS: atom_id res chain seq x y z
N PHE A 1 5.79 -14.07 -9.61
CA PHE A 1 6.26 -13.07 -8.62
C PHE A 1 5.80 -11.71 -9.13
N VAL A 2 4.77 -11.13 -8.54
CA VAL A 2 4.44 -9.71 -8.81
C VAL A 2 5.30 -8.92 -7.83
N SER A 3 6.24 -8.13 -8.36
CA SER A 3 7.01 -7.22 -7.52
C SER A 3 6.04 -6.17 -6.99
N THR A 4 5.74 -6.26 -5.70
CA THR A 4 4.82 -5.35 -5.02
C THR A 4 5.31 -3.91 -5.06
N TRP A 5 6.63 -3.70 -5.11
CA TRP A 5 7.26 -2.40 -5.31
C TRP A 5 6.98 -1.82 -6.69
N ALA A 6 7.14 -2.61 -7.76
CA ALA A 6 6.83 -2.16 -9.11
C ALA A 6 5.36 -1.79 -9.25
N LEU A 7 4.47 -2.61 -8.67
CA LEU A 7 3.03 -2.32 -8.67
C LEU A 7 2.69 -0.97 -8.02
N VAL A 8 3.27 -0.66 -6.86
CA VAL A 8 2.99 0.63 -6.21
C VAL A 8 3.55 1.81 -7.02
N VAL A 9 4.73 1.67 -7.62
CA VAL A 9 5.30 2.69 -8.53
C VAL A 9 4.36 2.93 -9.71
N ASP A 10 3.85 1.87 -10.34
CA ASP A 10 2.93 1.96 -11.47
C ASP A 10 1.61 2.63 -11.08
N LEU A 11 1.03 2.26 -9.92
CA LEU A 11 -0.20 2.88 -9.41
C LEU A 11 0.00 4.37 -9.13
N LYS A 12 1.13 4.77 -8.53
CA LYS A 12 1.46 6.19 -8.30
C LYS A 12 1.63 6.95 -9.61
N ALA A 13 2.22 6.32 -10.63
CA ALA A 13 2.35 6.92 -11.96
C ALA A 13 0.99 7.14 -12.64
N ILE A 14 0.06 6.18 -12.53
CA ILE A 14 -1.32 6.30 -13.03
C ILE A 14 -2.06 7.42 -12.29
N ILE A 15 -1.87 7.54 -10.97
CA ILE A 15 -2.49 8.61 -10.16
C ILE A 15 -1.98 10.00 -10.58
N GLY A 16 -0.70 10.12 -10.95
CA GLY A 16 -0.06 11.38 -11.34
C GLY A 16 -0.40 11.85 -12.76
N ASN A 17 -0.76 10.95 -13.67
CA ASN A 17 -1.11 11.27 -15.06
C ASN A 17 -2.62 11.52 -15.21
N GLN A 18 -3.12 12.63 -14.67
CA GLN A 18 -4.55 12.99 -14.75
C GLN A 18 -4.86 13.84 -15.99
N SER A 19 -5.79 13.34 -16.79
CA SER A 19 -6.52 14.02 -17.86
C SER A 19 -8.00 13.64 -17.76
N ASP A 20 -8.91 14.37 -18.40
CA ASP A 20 -10.36 14.08 -18.32
C ASP A 20 -10.71 12.62 -18.69
N ASP A 21 -9.96 12.03 -19.62
CA ASP A 21 -10.13 10.64 -20.05
C ASP A 21 -9.60 9.59 -19.05
N THR A 22 -8.69 9.98 -18.15
CA THR A 22 -7.97 9.07 -17.23
C THR A 22 -8.39 9.21 -15.76
N ILE A 23 -9.28 10.15 -15.43
CA ILE A 23 -9.76 10.40 -14.06
C ILE A 23 -10.28 9.11 -13.39
N LYS A 24 -11.04 8.28 -14.12
CA LYS A 24 -11.60 7.03 -13.58
C LYS A 24 -10.52 6.02 -13.22
N ASP A 25 -9.47 5.94 -14.03
CA ASP A 25 -8.36 5.02 -13.79
C ASP A 25 -7.46 5.52 -12.65
N SER A 26 -7.25 6.84 -12.55
CA SER A 26 -6.60 7.46 -11.38
C SER A 26 -7.36 7.17 -10.09
N GLN A 27 -8.70 7.29 -10.07
CA GLN A 27 -9.53 6.95 -8.91
C GLN A 27 -9.42 5.47 -8.51
N ARG A 28 -9.46 4.56 -9.49
CA ARG A 28 -9.29 3.12 -9.24
C ARG A 28 -7.90 2.77 -8.73
N ALA A 29 -6.86 3.37 -9.32
CA ALA A 29 -5.48 3.18 -8.89
C ALA A 29 -5.26 3.68 -7.46
N LYS A 30 -5.85 4.82 -7.11
CA LYS A 30 -5.86 5.34 -5.73
C LYS A 30 -6.56 4.37 -4.78
N GLN A 31 -7.75 3.89 -5.13
CA GLN A 31 -8.46 2.93 -4.29
C GLN A 31 -7.68 1.62 -4.11
N ALA A 32 -7.00 1.14 -5.15
CA ALA A 32 -6.15 -0.04 -5.07
C ALA A 32 -4.93 0.19 -4.16
N LEU A 33 -4.30 1.37 -4.25
CA LEU A 33 -3.17 1.75 -3.41
C LEU A 33 -3.57 1.91 -1.94
N ASP A 34 -4.71 2.57 -1.66
CA ASP A 34 -5.22 2.80 -0.31
C ASP A 34 -5.56 1.49 0.43
N ASN A 35 -5.89 0.42 -0.29
CA ASN A 35 -6.18 -0.90 0.27
C ASN A 35 -5.00 -1.88 0.21
N TYR A 36 -3.88 -1.47 -0.37
CA TYR A 36 -2.72 -2.33 -0.53
C TYR A 36 -1.99 -2.48 0.82
N ALA A 37 -1.74 -3.73 1.23
CA ALA A 37 -0.95 -4.05 2.43
C ALA A 37 0.29 -4.86 2.03
N PHE A 38 1.48 -4.41 2.42
CA PHE A 38 2.70 -5.18 2.17
C PHE A 38 2.66 -6.49 2.97
N PRO A 39 3.13 -7.62 2.41
CA PRO A 39 3.07 -8.93 3.09
C PRO A 39 4.01 -9.06 4.30
N VAL A 40 4.74 -8.00 4.65
CA VAL A 40 5.68 -7.99 5.78
C VAL A 40 5.14 -7.03 6.84
N GLU A 41 4.97 -7.56 8.05
CA GLU A 41 4.56 -6.82 9.24
C GLU A 41 5.50 -7.19 10.39
N SER A 42 5.81 -6.22 11.25
CA SER A 42 6.46 -6.45 12.55
C SER A 42 5.44 -6.28 13.66
N MET A 43 5.28 -7.30 14.50
CA MET A 43 4.34 -7.31 15.62
C MET A 43 5.03 -7.71 16.92
N ILE A 44 4.73 -6.98 18.00
CA ILE A 44 5.17 -7.30 19.35
C ILE A 44 3.93 -7.67 20.16
N GLN A 45 3.92 -8.89 20.70
CA GLN A 45 2.81 -9.44 21.45
C GLN A 45 3.27 -9.95 22.81
N GLN A 46 2.47 -9.73 23.86
CA GLN A 46 2.64 -10.33 25.17
C GLN A 46 2.23 -11.81 25.16
N ILE A 47 2.68 -12.56 26.18
CA ILE A 47 2.37 -13.98 26.31
C ILE A 47 0.88 -14.27 26.54
N ASP A 48 0.13 -13.27 27.04
CA ASP A 48 -1.31 -13.35 27.26
C ASP A 48 -2.15 -13.12 25.99
N GLY A 49 -1.52 -12.77 24.87
CA GLY A 49 -2.20 -12.46 23.61
C GLY A 49 -2.29 -10.97 23.28
N THR A 50 -1.96 -10.08 24.22
CA THR A 50 -2.12 -8.63 24.03
C THR A 50 -1.10 -8.11 23.02
N VAL A 51 -1.56 -7.50 21.93
CA VAL A 51 -0.69 -6.85 20.93
C VAL A 51 -0.26 -5.48 21.47
N ILE A 52 1.03 -5.30 21.70
CA ILE A 52 1.61 -4.04 22.18
C ILE A 52 1.83 -3.07 21.01
N SER A 53 2.34 -3.59 19.90
CA SER A 53 2.69 -2.79 18.72
C SER A 53 2.59 -3.63 17.47
N LYS A 54 2.15 -3.01 16.37
CA LYS A 54 2.19 -3.56 15.02
C LYS A 54 2.56 -2.46 14.04
N ILE A 55 3.39 -2.79 13.05
CA ILE A 55 3.76 -1.86 11.98
C ILE A 55 3.88 -2.64 10.67
N ASN A 56 3.14 -2.20 9.64
CA ASN A 56 3.27 -2.79 8.32
C ASN A 56 4.47 -2.17 7.61
N ALA A 57 5.13 -2.93 6.73
CA ALA A 57 6.24 -2.38 5.96
C ALA A 57 5.83 -1.18 5.09
N ASN A 58 4.54 -1.03 4.74
CA ASN A 58 4.01 0.18 4.11
C ASN A 58 4.39 1.46 4.87
N ASP A 59 4.23 1.44 6.20
CA ASP A 59 4.46 2.59 7.08
C ASP A 59 5.94 2.97 7.17
N LEU A 60 6.83 1.97 7.02
CA LEU A 60 8.29 2.16 7.05
C LEU A 60 8.85 2.65 5.71
N LEU A 61 8.18 2.28 4.62
CA LEU A 61 8.66 2.48 3.27
C LEU A 61 7.99 3.67 2.57
N ASN A 62 7.13 4.42 3.28
CA ASN A 62 6.34 5.55 2.76
C ASN A 62 5.59 5.19 1.46
N ILE A 63 5.04 3.97 1.40
CA ILE A 63 4.37 3.47 0.20
C ILE A 63 2.89 3.80 0.21
#